data_AF-A0A2E3EHF6-F1
#
_entry.id   AF-A0A2E3EHF6-F1
#
_cell.length_a   1.000
_cell.length_b   1.000
_cell.length_c   1.000
_cell.angle_alpha   90.00
_cell.angle_beta   90.00
_cell.angle_gamma   90.00
#
_symmetry.space_group_name_H-M   'P 1'
#
loop_
_entity.id
_entity.type
_entity.pdbx_description
1 polymer ?
#
loop_
_entity_poly.entity_id
_entity_poly.type
_entity_poly.pdbx_seq_one_letter_code
_entity_poly.pdbx_strand_id
1 'polypeptide(L)'
;VLGDGLTPQTQRHYPAGQELLASTDERFRPINARTGPDGALYIADMYKGMIEHVIFLVPWITDQVKSRDLLTGNDLGRIWRIVSTDRPISHQSPALSKLDADGLVRELNHPNGWRRDTAQRLLVDGHLATAVPALTALACQGESHLGRLHALWTLDGLGALDWPTLTQVARHEHPGVRVAALRLMDKMDRKQWRARVVEEIATLVAERGETDLTVLQQALITLSAAATQPDDYRLLMEIVAKRFDDFGRTAALTGLAGREAACLKVAMQPSESVPKAVREAFIHDLSALIEIGTAEGAPVVPVVNYDSLTAEEVKRAKLGAGKYATLCASCHQSHGLGTPGVAPRLAASEWVTGSPERLAQIVLRGLIGPVKVNGEEWNLHMPGIGNSGVVDDEDISAIMTYIRRSWGNAATPVAPDLIAAERKASADRKFPWTVSELAGKKVANKPAVIGPDEKGQLVLAAKAAQLFGKRLRYHPNLDLLGPWVNESDAAFWVVDAPATGHYRVDLHYAMDDKNAGNTWRLESDTGALDGKVISTGGFDQFVERGVGFLELKKGSNRILMRADGKLDGELIDLRTIRLQLRRYRTVPRKPAGS
;
A
#
# COMPACT_ATOMS: atom_id res chain seq x y z
N VAL A 1 -1.94 18.42 0.54
CA VAL A 1 -2.28 17.00 0.81
C VAL A 1 -3.03 17.00 2.11
N LEU A 2 -4.21 16.37 2.19
CA LEU A 2 -4.91 16.25 3.48
C LEU A 2 -4.11 15.31 4.39
N GLY A 3 -4.42 15.26 5.68
CA GLY A 3 -3.65 14.51 6.68
C GLY A 3 -3.55 13.00 6.49
N ASP A 4 -4.10 12.44 5.40
CA ASP A 4 -4.09 11.01 5.05
C ASP A 4 -2.94 10.61 4.10
N GLY A 5 -2.13 11.58 3.62
CA GLY A 5 -0.93 11.31 2.81
C GLY A 5 -1.17 10.72 1.41
N LEU A 6 -2.42 10.36 1.08
CA LEU A 6 -2.80 9.67 -0.15
C LEU A 6 -3.80 10.48 -0.98
N THR A 7 -4.54 11.41 -0.36
CA THR A 7 -5.52 12.23 -1.08
C THR A 7 -4.92 13.58 -1.46
N PRO A 8 -4.78 13.88 -2.76
CA PRO A 8 -4.32 15.20 -3.19
C PRO A 8 -5.35 16.26 -2.76
N GLN A 9 -4.92 17.26 -1.97
CA GLN A 9 -5.69 18.48 -1.84
C GLN A 9 -5.58 19.23 -3.15
N THR A 10 -6.70 19.37 -3.84
CA THR A 10 -6.82 20.32 -4.93
C THR A 10 -7.43 21.60 -4.37
N GLN A 11 -6.60 22.60 -4.13
CA GLN A 11 -7.09 23.96 -4.02
C GLN A 11 -7.16 24.53 -5.44
N ARG A 12 -8.22 25.27 -5.74
CA ARG A 12 -8.31 26.02 -7.00
C ARG A 12 -7.06 26.90 -7.09
N HIS A 13 -6.19 26.65 -8.07
CA HIS A 13 -4.91 27.36 -8.20
C HIS A 13 -5.12 28.88 -8.37
N TYR A 14 -6.28 29.28 -8.89
CA TYR A 14 -6.68 30.66 -9.07
C TYR A 14 -7.81 31.06 -8.11
N PRO A 15 -7.76 32.26 -7.50
CA PRO A 15 -8.84 32.85 -6.71
C PRO A 15 -10.21 32.80 -7.42
N ALA A 16 -11.29 32.84 -6.65
CA ALA A 16 -12.63 33.05 -7.19
C ALA A 16 -12.65 34.35 -8.03
N GLY A 17 -13.11 34.28 -9.28
CA GLY A 17 -13.12 35.40 -10.23
C GLY A 17 -12.02 35.39 -11.31
N GLN A 18 -11.21 34.33 -11.42
CA GLN A 18 -10.10 34.22 -12.38
C GLN A 18 -10.21 33.03 -13.35
N GLU A 19 -11.40 32.80 -13.93
CA GLU A 19 -11.51 31.85 -15.05
C GLU A 19 -10.91 32.46 -16.32
N LEU A 20 -9.97 31.75 -16.96
CA LEU A 20 -9.43 32.14 -18.27
C LEU A 20 -10.52 32.10 -19.36
N LEU A 21 -11.43 31.13 -19.27
CA LEU A 21 -12.54 30.96 -20.20
C LEU A 21 -13.71 30.27 -19.49
N ALA A 22 -14.90 30.83 -19.64
CA ALA A 22 -16.16 30.20 -19.25
C ALA A 22 -17.15 30.34 -20.41
N SER A 23 -18.07 29.39 -20.54
CA SER A 23 -19.11 29.42 -21.55
C SER A 23 -20.44 29.01 -20.96
N THR A 24 -21.50 29.73 -21.31
CA THR A 24 -22.89 29.35 -21.04
C THR A 24 -23.46 28.43 -22.12
N ASP A 25 -22.70 28.19 -23.19
CA ASP A 25 -23.06 27.26 -24.25
C ASP A 25 -22.89 25.81 -23.76
N GLU A 26 -24.00 25.11 -23.65
CA GLU A 26 -24.10 23.76 -23.09
C GLU A 26 -23.40 22.70 -23.96
N ARG A 27 -23.02 23.06 -25.20
CA ARG A 27 -22.24 22.25 -26.13
C ARG A 27 -20.74 22.55 -26.06
N PHE A 28 -20.31 23.60 -25.34
CA PHE A 28 -18.89 23.89 -25.17
C PHE A 28 -18.22 22.79 -24.32
N ARG A 29 -17.35 22.00 -24.97
CA ARG A 29 -16.64 20.84 -24.42
C ARG A 29 -15.16 20.89 -24.83
N PRO A 30 -14.35 21.75 -24.20
CA PRO A 30 -12.92 21.79 -24.45
C PRO A 30 -12.28 20.46 -24.02
N ILE A 31 -11.60 19.79 -24.93
CA ILE A 31 -10.92 18.51 -24.70
C ILE A 31 -9.40 18.63 -24.68
N ASN A 32 -8.86 19.76 -25.18
CA ASN A 32 -7.43 20.02 -25.17
C ASN A 32 -7.13 21.51 -25.24
N ALA A 33 -6.00 21.92 -24.66
CA ALA A 33 -5.47 23.26 -24.79
C ALA A 33 -3.93 23.22 -24.95
N ARG A 34 -3.37 23.97 -25.91
CA ARG A 34 -1.93 24.04 -26.17
C ARG A 34 -1.49 25.41 -26.64
N THR A 35 -0.26 25.80 -26.30
CA THR A 35 0.39 26.98 -26.89
C THR A 35 0.76 26.69 -28.35
N GLY A 36 0.35 27.55 -29.26
CA GLY A 36 0.64 27.45 -30.69
C GLY A 36 1.98 28.05 -31.10
N PRO A 37 2.38 27.92 -32.38
CA PRO A 37 3.67 28.40 -32.91
C PRO A 37 3.88 29.92 -32.80
N ASP A 38 2.78 30.64 -32.74
CA ASP A 38 2.61 32.09 -32.63
C ASP A 38 2.56 32.60 -31.18
N GLY A 39 2.49 31.69 -30.19
CA GLY A 39 2.32 32.01 -28.78
C GLY A 39 0.87 32.16 -28.31
N ALA A 40 -0.12 31.91 -29.17
CA ALA A 40 -1.54 31.90 -28.76
C ALA A 40 -1.87 30.65 -27.94
N LEU A 41 -2.92 30.72 -27.11
CA LEU A 41 -3.52 29.52 -26.53
C LEU A 41 -4.58 28.97 -27.48
N TYR A 42 -4.35 27.78 -28.01
CA TYR A 42 -5.33 27.07 -28.84
C TYR A 42 -6.15 26.11 -27.98
N ILE A 43 -7.47 26.12 -28.14
CA ILE A 43 -8.38 25.18 -27.48
C ILE A 43 -9.12 24.37 -28.54
N ALA A 44 -8.99 23.04 -28.46
CA ALA A 44 -9.81 22.12 -29.24
C ALA A 44 -11.09 21.81 -28.45
N ASP A 45 -12.23 22.17 -29.02
CA ASP A 45 -13.56 21.99 -28.46
C ASP A 45 -14.33 21.01 -29.34
N MET A 46 -14.77 19.91 -28.74
CA MET A 46 -15.53 18.86 -29.41
C MET A 46 -16.92 19.34 -29.84
N TYR A 47 -17.42 20.43 -29.26
CA TYR A 47 -18.73 21.01 -29.52
C TYR A 47 -19.90 20.02 -29.40
N LYS A 48 -20.06 19.42 -28.22
CA LYS A 48 -20.98 18.29 -28.02
C LYS A 48 -21.87 18.48 -26.78
N GLY A 49 -23.18 18.41 -26.96
CA GLY A 49 -24.13 18.54 -25.85
C GLY A 49 -24.08 17.36 -24.89
N MET A 50 -24.02 16.13 -25.43
CA MET A 50 -24.03 14.87 -24.68
C MET A 50 -22.84 13.98 -25.05
N ILE A 51 -22.03 13.55 -24.08
CA ILE A 51 -20.91 12.63 -24.32
C ILE A 51 -21.39 11.17 -24.42
N GLU A 52 -22.34 10.78 -23.55
CA GLU A 52 -22.89 9.43 -23.42
C GLU A 52 -23.99 9.15 -24.45
N HIS A 53 -24.18 7.87 -24.80
CA HIS A 53 -25.27 7.47 -25.67
C HIS A 53 -26.62 7.51 -24.92
N VAL A 54 -27.67 8.04 -25.56
CA VAL A 54 -28.98 8.26 -24.94
C VAL A 54 -29.68 7.00 -24.40
N ILE A 55 -29.22 5.82 -24.82
CA ILE A 55 -29.78 4.51 -24.40
C ILE A 55 -29.40 4.15 -22.96
N PHE A 56 -28.33 4.75 -22.42
CA PHE A 56 -27.87 4.53 -21.05
C PHE A 56 -28.43 5.59 -20.07
N LEU A 57 -29.29 6.49 -20.57
CA LEU A 57 -29.87 7.57 -19.76
C LEU A 57 -31.23 7.19 -19.20
N VAL A 58 -31.48 7.58 -17.95
CA VAL A 58 -32.79 7.45 -17.32
C VAL A 58 -33.82 8.38 -18.01
N PRO A 59 -35.11 8.01 -18.08
CA PRO A 59 -36.10 8.69 -18.94
C PRO A 59 -36.18 10.21 -18.80
N TRP A 60 -36.11 10.74 -17.57
CA TRP A 60 -36.20 12.18 -17.33
C TRP A 60 -34.99 12.96 -17.86
N ILE A 61 -33.81 12.34 -17.94
CA ILE A 61 -32.62 12.96 -18.58
C ILE A 61 -32.80 12.95 -20.10
N THR A 62 -33.33 11.86 -20.66
CA THR A 62 -33.61 11.74 -22.09
C THR A 62 -34.59 12.83 -22.58
N ASP A 63 -35.60 13.17 -21.77
CA ASP A 63 -36.54 14.25 -22.09
C ASP A 63 -35.86 15.63 -22.09
N GLN A 64 -34.91 15.88 -21.18
CA GLN A 64 -34.10 17.10 -21.16
C GLN A 64 -33.18 17.21 -22.38
N VAL A 65 -32.57 16.09 -22.79
CA VAL A 65 -31.71 16.04 -23.99
C VAL A 65 -32.51 16.39 -25.24
N LYS A 66 -33.74 15.87 -25.35
CA LYS A 66 -34.64 16.15 -26.48
C LYS A 66 -35.15 17.59 -26.46
N SER A 67 -35.61 18.09 -25.31
CA SER A 67 -36.18 19.44 -25.21
C SER A 67 -35.16 20.55 -25.50
N ARG A 68 -33.88 20.29 -25.23
CA ARG A 68 -32.75 21.21 -25.46
C ARG A 68 -31.94 20.89 -26.72
N ASP A 69 -32.39 19.90 -27.49
CA ASP A 69 -31.76 19.46 -28.74
C ASP A 69 -30.26 19.14 -28.61
N LEU A 70 -29.84 18.52 -27.50
CA LEU A 70 -28.42 18.36 -27.17
C LEU A 70 -27.68 17.30 -28.00
N LEU A 71 -28.34 16.70 -28.99
CA LEU A 71 -27.75 15.77 -29.94
C LEU A 71 -27.26 16.44 -31.23
N THR A 72 -27.61 17.70 -31.46
CA THR A 72 -27.12 18.46 -32.62
C THR A 72 -25.70 18.98 -32.42
N GLY A 73 -24.94 19.04 -33.52
CA GLY A 73 -23.53 19.45 -33.53
C GLY A 73 -22.51 18.33 -33.31
N ASN A 74 -22.96 17.06 -33.25
CA ASN A 74 -22.09 15.90 -33.08
C ASN A 74 -21.09 15.66 -34.24
N ASP A 75 -21.30 16.32 -35.38
CA ASP A 75 -20.47 16.31 -36.59
C ASP A 75 -19.55 17.55 -36.68
N LEU A 76 -19.62 18.44 -35.68
CA LEU A 76 -18.86 19.69 -35.65
C LEU A 76 -17.72 19.62 -34.64
N GLY A 77 -16.84 20.60 -34.72
CA GLY A 77 -15.79 20.87 -33.75
C GLY A 77 -15.34 22.32 -33.90
N ARG A 78 -14.77 22.90 -32.83
CA ARG A 78 -14.27 24.28 -32.82
C ARG A 78 -12.80 24.29 -32.41
N ILE A 79 -12.02 25.14 -33.07
CA ILE A 79 -10.67 25.48 -32.62
C ILE A 79 -10.68 26.95 -32.26
N TRP A 80 -10.51 27.24 -30.97
CA TRP A 80 -10.34 28.61 -30.49
C TRP A 80 -8.86 28.97 -30.51
N ARG A 81 -8.54 30.17 -31.01
CA ARG A 81 -7.20 30.77 -30.90
C ARG A 81 -7.33 32.00 -30.00
N ILE A 82 -6.90 31.87 -28.75
CA ILE A 82 -7.01 32.91 -27.74
C ILE A 82 -5.72 33.73 -27.74
N VAL A 83 -5.87 35.05 -27.88
CA VAL A 83 -4.78 36.02 -27.98
C VAL A 83 -5.02 37.12 -26.96
N SER A 84 -3.96 37.57 -26.28
CA SER A 84 -4.04 38.74 -25.40
C SER A 84 -4.19 40.00 -26.23
N THR A 85 -5.11 40.88 -25.84
CA THR A 85 -5.28 42.21 -26.47
C THR A 85 -4.05 43.08 -26.33
N ASP A 86 -3.30 42.91 -25.23
CA ASP A 86 -2.15 43.75 -24.88
C ASP A 86 -0.83 43.19 -25.43
N ARG A 87 -0.84 41.96 -25.95
CA ARG A 87 0.30 41.27 -26.56
C ARG A 87 -0.13 40.65 -27.90
N PRO A 88 -0.27 41.47 -28.95
CA PRO A 88 -0.59 40.96 -30.28
C PRO A 88 0.49 39.98 -30.74
N ILE A 89 0.05 38.89 -31.37
CA ILE A 89 0.92 37.84 -31.89
C ILE A 89 1.04 37.94 -33.40
N SER A 90 2.12 37.38 -33.96
CA SER A 90 2.21 37.21 -35.41
C SER A 90 1.23 36.12 -35.88
N HIS A 91 0.52 36.39 -36.96
CA HIS A 91 -0.32 35.39 -37.63
C HIS A 91 0.45 34.52 -38.62
N GLN A 92 1.72 34.82 -38.86
CA GLN A 92 2.57 34.03 -39.75
C GLN A 92 3.21 32.87 -38.99
N SER A 93 3.14 31.68 -39.58
CA SER A 93 3.85 30.51 -39.07
C SER A 93 5.37 30.71 -39.22
N PRO A 94 6.20 30.37 -38.21
CA PRO A 94 7.64 30.57 -38.24
C PRO A 94 8.40 29.70 -39.26
N ALA A 95 7.70 28.85 -40.03
CA ALA A 95 8.25 28.02 -41.11
C ALA A 95 9.54 27.26 -40.73
N LEU A 96 9.60 26.70 -39.51
CA LEU A 96 10.80 26.07 -38.96
C LEU A 96 11.39 24.97 -39.85
N SER A 97 10.56 24.26 -40.62
CA SER A 97 11.01 23.23 -41.55
C SER A 97 11.87 23.74 -42.73
N LYS A 98 11.95 25.08 -42.91
CA LYS A 98 12.78 25.72 -43.93
C LYS A 98 14.11 26.25 -43.36
N LEU A 99 14.31 26.16 -42.05
CA LEU A 99 15.55 26.59 -41.42
C LEU A 99 16.65 25.54 -41.60
N ASP A 100 17.88 26.02 -41.68
CA ASP A 100 19.08 25.19 -41.61
C ASP A 100 19.40 24.80 -40.15
N ALA A 101 20.46 24.00 -39.97
CA ALA A 101 20.89 23.54 -38.65
C ALA A 101 21.07 24.70 -37.65
N ASP A 102 21.80 25.76 -38.04
CA ASP A 102 22.06 26.91 -37.16
C ASP A 102 20.78 27.71 -36.85
N GLY A 103 19.88 27.84 -37.83
CA GLY A 103 18.55 28.39 -37.64
C GLY A 103 17.76 27.61 -36.60
N LEU A 104 17.74 26.29 -36.70
CA LEU A 104 17.03 25.42 -35.75
C LEU A 104 17.66 25.44 -34.35
N VAL A 105 19.00 25.48 -34.23
CA VAL A 105 19.68 25.60 -32.93
C VAL A 105 19.30 26.92 -32.23
N ARG A 106 19.23 28.04 -32.96
CA ARG A 106 18.77 29.32 -32.39
C ARG A 106 17.36 29.24 -31.80
N GLU A 107 16.48 28.46 -32.43
CA GLU A 107 15.11 28.28 -31.98
C GLU A 107 14.97 27.51 -30.66
N LEU A 108 15.99 26.74 -30.27
CA LEU A 108 16.03 26.09 -28.96
C LEU A 108 16.09 27.11 -27.80
N ASN A 109 16.51 28.36 -28.04
CA ASN A 109 16.49 29.43 -27.04
C ASN A 109 15.17 30.22 -27.00
N HIS A 110 14.24 29.95 -27.90
CA HIS A 110 13.06 30.78 -28.04
C HIS A 110 12.13 30.68 -26.81
N PRO A 111 11.47 31.78 -26.35
CA PRO A 111 10.58 31.73 -25.19
C PRO A 111 9.35 30.80 -25.37
N ASN A 112 8.86 30.66 -26.60
CA ASN A 112 7.77 29.74 -26.94
C ASN A 112 8.23 28.27 -26.97
N GLY A 113 7.67 27.44 -26.07
CA GLY A 113 7.96 26.01 -25.98
C GLY A 113 7.66 25.23 -27.26
N TRP A 114 6.60 25.56 -27.99
CA TRP A 114 6.29 24.90 -29.26
C TRP A 114 7.43 25.04 -30.27
N ARG A 115 8.09 26.21 -30.32
CA ARG A 115 9.19 26.47 -31.25
C ARG A 115 10.42 25.65 -30.86
N ARG A 116 10.74 25.58 -29.56
CA ARG A 116 11.85 24.76 -29.05
C ARG A 116 11.62 23.27 -29.31
N ASP A 117 10.45 22.74 -28.94
CA ASP A 117 10.09 21.33 -29.13
C ASP A 117 10.12 20.95 -30.62
N THR A 118 9.59 21.81 -31.49
CA THR A 118 9.56 21.57 -32.93
C THR A 118 10.96 21.65 -33.54
N ALA A 119 11.79 22.61 -33.13
CA ALA A 119 13.15 22.73 -33.62
C ALA A 119 14.02 21.53 -33.19
N GLN A 120 13.92 21.09 -31.93
CA GLN A 120 14.57 19.88 -31.44
C GLN A 120 14.13 18.66 -32.26
N ARG A 121 12.82 18.47 -32.47
CA ARG A 121 12.30 17.37 -33.28
C ARG A 121 12.87 17.40 -34.71
N LEU A 122 12.89 18.56 -35.36
CA LEU A 122 13.43 18.69 -36.72
C LEU A 122 14.94 18.41 -36.79
N LEU A 123 15.70 18.82 -35.78
CA LEU A 123 17.14 18.49 -35.67
C LEU A 123 17.37 16.97 -35.56
N VAL A 124 16.60 16.30 -34.69
CA VAL A 124 16.73 14.86 -34.43
C VAL A 124 16.17 14.02 -35.59
N ASP A 125 14.92 14.24 -36.03
CA ASP A 125 14.30 13.52 -37.14
C ASP A 125 15.12 13.68 -38.43
N GLY A 126 15.67 14.89 -38.65
CA GLY A 126 16.52 15.20 -39.79
C GLY A 126 17.95 14.67 -39.69
N HIS A 127 18.34 14.06 -38.55
CA HIS A 127 19.70 13.58 -38.29
C HIS A 127 20.78 14.64 -38.60
N LEU A 128 20.54 15.90 -38.23
CA LEU A 128 21.36 17.04 -38.62
C LEU A 128 22.67 17.11 -37.82
N ALA A 129 23.62 16.21 -38.11
CA ALA A 129 24.91 16.11 -37.42
C ALA A 129 25.76 17.39 -37.51
N THR A 130 25.55 18.23 -38.53
CA THR A 130 26.23 19.53 -38.66
C THR A 130 25.88 20.50 -37.53
N ALA A 131 24.77 20.27 -36.80
CA ALA A 131 24.36 21.09 -35.67
C ALA A 131 25.17 20.83 -34.39
N VAL A 132 25.90 19.71 -34.30
CA VAL A 132 26.56 19.26 -33.06
C VAL A 132 27.46 20.32 -32.43
N PRO A 133 28.36 21.01 -33.15
CA PRO A 133 29.21 22.05 -32.54
C PRO A 133 28.39 23.21 -31.93
N ALA A 134 27.34 23.65 -32.61
CA ALA A 134 26.47 24.73 -32.13
C ALA A 134 25.62 24.28 -30.94
N LEU A 135 25.16 23.01 -30.93
CA LEU A 135 24.45 22.41 -29.82
C LEU A 135 25.34 22.27 -28.57
N THR A 136 26.59 21.82 -28.73
CA THR A 136 27.55 21.74 -27.62
C THR A 136 27.84 23.12 -27.04
N ALA A 137 28.06 24.12 -27.89
CA ALA A 137 28.23 25.51 -27.45
C ALA A 137 26.98 26.01 -26.70
N LEU A 138 25.79 25.73 -27.21
CA LEU A 138 24.54 26.12 -26.56
C LEU A 138 24.36 25.44 -25.19
N ALA A 139 24.64 24.14 -25.08
CA ALA A 139 24.55 23.40 -23.82
C ALA A 139 25.51 23.97 -22.75
N CYS A 140 26.74 24.30 -23.15
CA CYS A 140 27.80 24.74 -22.25
C CYS A 140 27.80 26.25 -21.95
N GLN A 141 27.33 27.09 -22.88
CA GLN A 141 27.50 28.55 -22.81
C GLN A 141 26.19 29.34 -23.03
N GLY A 142 25.06 28.69 -23.32
CA GLY A 142 23.78 29.37 -23.55
C GLY A 142 23.29 30.24 -22.38
N GLU A 143 22.58 31.32 -22.66
CA GLU A 143 22.03 32.18 -21.58
C GLU A 143 20.76 31.57 -20.95
N SER A 144 19.96 30.87 -21.75
CA SER A 144 18.70 30.27 -21.30
C SER A 144 18.92 28.85 -20.77
N HIS A 145 18.52 28.60 -19.52
CA HIS A 145 18.50 27.24 -18.96
C HIS A 145 17.60 26.30 -19.79
N LEU A 146 16.50 26.79 -20.37
CA LEU A 146 15.65 26.00 -21.26
C LEU A 146 16.37 25.65 -22.56
N GLY A 147 17.09 26.60 -23.17
CA GLY A 147 17.85 26.33 -24.38
C GLY A 147 18.99 25.34 -24.17
N ARG A 148 19.69 25.44 -23.03
CA ARG A 148 20.68 24.43 -22.61
C ARG A 148 20.06 23.05 -22.48
N LEU A 149 18.90 22.93 -21.84
CA LEU A 149 18.18 21.67 -21.70
C LEU A 149 17.82 21.06 -23.07
N HIS A 150 17.24 21.87 -23.96
CA HIS A 150 16.92 21.41 -25.32
C HIS A 150 18.19 20.98 -26.08
N ALA A 151 19.28 21.73 -25.97
CA ALA A 151 20.54 21.38 -26.61
C ALA A 151 21.07 20.02 -26.13
N LEU A 152 21.06 19.77 -24.82
CA LEU A 152 21.48 18.50 -24.22
C LEU A 152 20.66 17.31 -24.73
N TRP A 153 19.33 17.42 -24.71
CA TRP A 153 18.46 16.35 -25.19
C TRP A 153 18.49 16.20 -26.72
N THR A 154 18.86 17.26 -27.45
CA THR A 154 19.10 17.16 -28.90
C THR A 154 20.40 16.43 -29.19
N LEU A 155 21.47 16.70 -28.44
CA LEU A 155 22.73 15.96 -28.54
C LEU A 155 22.53 14.47 -28.23
N ASP A 156 21.71 14.12 -27.23
CA ASP A 156 21.31 12.74 -26.95
C ASP A 156 20.58 12.11 -28.15
N GLY A 157 19.57 12.79 -28.68
CA GLY A 157 18.80 12.31 -29.84
C GLY A 157 19.63 12.11 -31.11
N LEU A 158 20.73 12.86 -31.25
CA LEU A 158 21.70 12.71 -32.34
C LEU A 158 22.81 11.67 -32.04
N GLY A 159 22.84 11.09 -30.84
CA GLY A 159 23.91 10.19 -30.40
C GLY A 159 25.27 10.89 -30.27
N ALA A 160 25.28 12.20 -30.04
CA ALA A 160 26.46 13.06 -30.07
C ALA A 160 26.87 13.59 -28.68
N LEU A 161 26.38 12.98 -27.60
CA LEU A 161 26.80 13.33 -26.24
C LEU A 161 28.25 12.95 -25.97
N ASP A 162 28.95 13.83 -25.27
CA ASP A 162 30.30 13.58 -24.77
C ASP A 162 30.42 13.92 -23.29
N TRP A 163 31.43 13.33 -22.65
CA TRP A 163 31.67 13.56 -21.22
C TRP A 163 32.11 15.00 -20.89
N PRO A 164 33.03 15.64 -21.63
CA PRO A 164 33.40 17.04 -21.34
C PRO A 164 32.21 17.99 -21.25
N THR A 165 31.23 17.84 -22.14
CA THR A 165 29.98 18.61 -22.14
C THR A 165 29.17 18.32 -20.87
N LEU A 166 28.94 17.05 -20.55
CA LEU A 166 28.18 16.67 -19.34
C LEU A 166 28.85 17.13 -18.05
N THR A 167 30.17 16.97 -17.92
CA THR A 167 30.97 17.41 -16.76
C THR A 167 30.84 18.93 -16.56
N GLN A 168 30.91 19.73 -17.64
CA GLN A 168 30.75 21.18 -17.55
C GLN A 168 29.32 21.56 -17.14
N VAL A 169 28.32 20.94 -17.75
CA VAL A 169 26.90 21.24 -17.54
C VAL A 169 26.42 20.81 -16.14
N ALA A 170 26.96 19.72 -15.59
CA ALA A 170 26.68 19.27 -14.23
C ALA A 170 27.06 20.29 -13.16
N ARG A 171 27.88 21.30 -13.50
CA ARG A 171 28.32 22.38 -12.60
C ARG A 171 27.53 23.67 -12.77
N HIS A 172 26.51 23.69 -13.64
CA HIS A 172 25.70 24.88 -13.91
C HIS A 172 24.88 25.32 -12.70
N GLU A 173 24.60 26.63 -12.57
CA GLU A 173 23.87 27.19 -11.41
C GLU A 173 22.40 26.75 -11.32
N HIS A 174 21.76 26.54 -12.48
CA HIS A 174 20.35 26.14 -12.54
C HIS A 174 20.17 24.64 -12.25
N PRO A 175 19.37 24.24 -11.23
CA PRO A 175 19.23 22.85 -10.78
C PRO A 175 18.69 21.91 -11.87
N GLY A 176 17.72 22.37 -12.66
CA GLY A 176 17.18 21.58 -13.78
C GLY A 176 18.23 21.20 -14.82
N VAL A 177 19.24 22.05 -15.05
CA VAL A 177 20.34 21.77 -16.00
C VAL A 177 21.26 20.69 -15.44
N ARG A 178 21.59 20.76 -14.14
CA ARG A 178 22.36 19.71 -13.45
C ARG A 178 21.65 18.36 -13.46
N VAL A 179 20.34 18.36 -13.15
CA VAL A 179 19.50 17.15 -13.22
C VAL A 179 19.53 16.51 -14.60
N ALA A 180 19.42 17.31 -15.67
CA ALA A 180 19.51 16.79 -17.02
C ALA A 180 20.89 16.19 -17.33
N ALA A 181 21.97 16.86 -16.91
CA ALA A 181 23.33 16.31 -17.05
C ALA A 181 23.46 14.95 -16.37
N LEU A 182 23.04 14.84 -15.10
CA LEU A 182 23.07 13.60 -14.32
C LEU A 182 22.26 12.47 -14.99
N ARG A 183 21.05 12.78 -15.49
CA ARG A 183 20.22 11.79 -16.23
C ARG A 183 20.89 11.27 -17.50
N LEU A 184 21.59 12.15 -18.22
CA LEU A 184 22.23 11.81 -19.48
C LEU A 184 23.53 11.02 -19.27
N MET A 185 24.17 11.13 -18.10
CA MET A 185 25.33 10.29 -17.78
C MET A 185 25.01 8.79 -17.81
N ASP A 186 23.77 8.38 -17.48
CA ASP A 186 23.31 6.99 -17.56
C ASP A 186 23.23 6.45 -19.01
N LYS A 187 23.29 7.33 -20.01
CA LYS A 187 23.25 7.01 -21.44
C LYS A 187 24.64 6.90 -22.09
N MET A 188 25.69 7.32 -21.39
CA MET A 188 27.07 7.30 -21.89
C MET A 188 27.61 5.86 -22.05
N ASP A 189 28.70 5.70 -22.82
CA ASP A 189 29.31 4.39 -23.10
C ASP A 189 29.49 3.54 -21.83
N ARG A 190 28.92 2.33 -21.85
CA ARG A 190 28.90 1.42 -20.71
C ARG A 190 30.28 0.91 -20.29
N LYS A 191 31.30 1.08 -21.14
CA LYS A 191 32.69 0.82 -20.74
C LYS A 191 33.17 2.01 -19.90
N GLN A 192 33.23 1.82 -18.57
CA GLN A 192 33.76 2.78 -17.58
C GLN A 192 32.80 3.89 -17.09
N TRP A 193 31.57 4.00 -17.60
CA TRP A 193 30.64 5.05 -17.11
C TRP A 193 30.44 5.06 -15.59
N ARG A 194 30.36 3.89 -14.94
CA ARG A 194 30.06 3.79 -13.50
C ARG A 194 31.06 4.56 -12.64
N ALA A 195 32.36 4.32 -12.87
CA ALA A 195 33.42 4.98 -12.11
C ALA A 195 33.37 6.49 -12.32
N ARG A 196 33.15 6.93 -13.56
CA ARG A 196 33.07 8.35 -13.90
C ARG A 196 31.82 9.03 -13.32
N VAL A 197 30.67 8.36 -13.31
CA VAL A 197 29.46 8.85 -12.65
C VAL A 197 29.69 9.04 -11.15
N VAL A 198 30.29 8.05 -10.49
CA VAL A 198 30.59 8.13 -9.06
C VAL A 198 31.50 9.33 -8.77
N GLU A 199 32.55 9.53 -9.57
CA GLU A 199 33.45 10.67 -9.47
C GLU A 199 32.74 12.01 -9.65
N GLU A 200 31.94 12.18 -10.71
CA GLU A 200 31.20 13.42 -10.96
C GLU A 200 30.20 13.75 -9.84
N ILE A 201 29.51 12.75 -9.31
CA ILE A 201 28.56 12.93 -8.20
C ILE A 201 29.31 13.25 -6.90
N ALA A 202 30.45 12.60 -6.64
CA ALA A 202 31.29 12.92 -5.48
C ALA A 202 31.76 14.38 -5.54
N THR A 203 32.28 14.83 -6.69
CA THR A 203 32.68 16.22 -6.92
C THR A 203 31.52 17.20 -6.74
N LEU A 204 30.34 16.89 -7.30
CA LEU A 204 29.14 17.72 -7.16
C LEU A 204 28.74 17.92 -5.69
N VAL A 205 28.81 16.86 -4.89
CA VAL A 205 28.37 16.86 -3.49
C VAL A 205 29.43 17.45 -2.55
N ALA A 206 30.71 17.20 -2.82
CA ALA A 206 31.83 17.61 -1.97
C ALA A 206 32.29 19.06 -2.25
N GLU A 207 32.55 19.41 -3.52
CA GLU A 207 33.13 20.72 -3.85
C GLU A 207 32.08 21.84 -3.84
N ARG A 208 30.86 21.57 -4.30
CA ARG A 208 29.79 22.58 -4.36
C ARG A 208 28.89 22.60 -3.13
N GLY A 209 28.94 21.57 -2.30
CA GLY A 209 28.02 21.41 -1.17
C GLY A 209 26.56 21.42 -1.63
N GLU A 210 26.23 20.64 -2.66
CA GLU A 210 24.87 20.60 -3.24
C GLU A 210 23.79 20.40 -2.16
N THR A 211 22.74 21.23 -2.23
CA THR A 211 21.62 21.27 -1.29
C THR A 211 20.25 21.25 -1.98
N ASP A 212 20.21 21.45 -3.30
CA ASP A 212 18.96 21.38 -4.06
C ASP A 212 18.41 19.96 -4.02
N LEU A 213 17.21 19.80 -3.44
CA LEU A 213 16.62 18.49 -3.23
C LEU A 213 16.44 17.75 -4.56
N THR A 214 15.97 18.42 -5.62
CA THR A 214 15.73 17.78 -6.92
C THR A 214 17.03 17.26 -7.54
N VAL A 215 18.13 18.01 -7.42
CA VAL A 215 19.46 17.55 -7.84
C VAL A 215 19.92 16.36 -7.00
N LEU A 216 19.80 16.42 -5.67
CA LEU A 216 20.19 15.32 -4.78
C LEU A 216 19.40 14.03 -5.09
N GLN A 217 18.10 14.13 -5.37
CA GLN A 217 17.30 12.97 -5.77
C GLN A 217 17.75 12.37 -7.09
N GLN A 218 18.04 13.19 -8.10
CA GLN A 218 18.56 12.67 -9.36
C GLN A 218 19.96 12.05 -9.17
N ALA A 219 20.81 12.67 -8.36
CA ALA A 219 22.12 12.13 -8.02
C ALA A 219 21.99 10.77 -7.33
N LEU A 220 21.02 10.59 -6.42
CA LEU A 220 20.76 9.29 -5.79
C LEU A 220 20.31 8.22 -6.80
N ILE A 221 19.43 8.56 -7.73
CA ILE A 221 18.99 7.62 -8.79
C ILE A 221 20.18 7.19 -9.64
N THR A 222 20.94 8.15 -10.17
CA THR A 222 22.08 7.90 -11.06
C THR A 222 23.24 7.20 -10.31
N LEU A 223 23.54 7.61 -9.07
CA LEU A 223 24.57 6.97 -8.24
C LEU A 223 24.18 5.54 -7.88
N SER A 224 22.93 5.27 -7.50
CA SER A 224 22.50 3.91 -7.15
C SER A 224 22.66 2.94 -8.32
N ALA A 225 22.44 3.41 -9.56
CA ALA A 225 22.69 2.63 -10.77
C ALA A 225 24.19 2.39 -11.01
N ALA A 226 25.05 3.37 -10.69
CA ALA A 226 26.49 3.31 -10.89
C ALA A 226 27.28 2.60 -9.78
N ALA A 227 26.81 2.64 -8.53
CA ALA A 227 27.54 2.20 -7.34
C ALA A 227 27.86 0.70 -7.38
N THR A 228 29.12 0.33 -7.20
CA THR A 228 29.58 -1.07 -7.19
C THR A 228 30.57 -1.39 -6.08
N GLN A 229 31.27 -0.39 -5.57
CA GLN A 229 32.27 -0.53 -4.52
C GLN A 229 31.73 -0.06 -3.15
N PRO A 230 32.36 -0.49 -2.04
CA PRO A 230 31.94 -0.07 -0.70
C PRO A 230 31.90 1.44 -0.49
N ASP A 231 32.85 2.18 -1.07
CA ASP A 231 32.92 3.63 -0.94
C ASP A 231 31.78 4.31 -1.71
N ASP A 232 31.36 3.76 -2.85
CA ASP A 232 30.20 4.24 -3.61
C ASP A 232 28.91 4.14 -2.79
N TYR A 233 28.71 3.01 -2.08
CA TYR A 233 27.54 2.83 -1.20
C TYR A 233 27.58 3.75 0.01
N ARG A 234 28.78 4.08 0.52
CA ARG A 234 28.92 5.07 1.59
C ARG A 234 28.55 6.47 1.10
N LEU A 235 29.04 6.89 -0.06
CA LEU A 235 28.66 8.14 -0.71
C LEU A 235 27.13 8.21 -0.93
N LEU A 236 26.52 7.10 -1.36
CA LEU A 236 25.07 7.01 -1.53
C LEU A 236 24.32 7.32 -0.22
N MET A 237 24.74 6.72 0.90
CA MET A 237 24.14 6.99 2.22
C MET A 237 24.42 8.40 2.74
N GLU A 238 25.59 8.98 2.43
CA GLU A 238 25.90 10.38 2.75
C GLU A 238 24.97 11.36 2.02
N ILE A 239 24.64 11.08 0.76
CA ILE A 239 23.66 11.87 0.00
C ILE A 239 22.24 11.65 0.53
N VAL A 240 21.88 10.42 0.93
CA VAL A 240 20.60 10.15 1.62
C VAL A 240 20.49 10.96 2.91
N ALA A 241 21.58 11.15 3.66
CA ALA A 241 21.56 11.99 4.85
C ALA A 241 21.26 13.46 4.53
N LYS A 242 21.66 13.96 3.35
CA LYS A 242 21.33 15.31 2.86
C LYS A 242 19.88 15.43 2.36
N ARG A 243 19.30 14.33 1.86
CA ARG A 243 17.88 14.23 1.44
C ARG A 243 17.16 13.12 2.22
N PHE A 244 17.04 13.32 3.53
CA PHE A 244 16.48 12.31 4.43
C PHE A 244 14.94 12.39 4.49
N ASP A 245 14.31 12.15 3.35
CA ASP A 245 12.87 11.99 3.16
C ASP A 245 12.57 10.66 2.42
N ASP A 246 11.29 10.32 2.25
CA ASP A 246 10.91 9.07 1.57
C ASP A 246 11.41 9.05 0.11
N PHE A 247 11.40 10.21 -0.55
CA PHE A 247 11.89 10.33 -1.93
C PHE A 247 13.38 10.06 -2.07
N GLY A 248 14.21 10.56 -1.16
CA GLY A 248 15.66 10.35 -1.15
C GLY A 248 15.99 8.89 -0.84
N ARG A 249 15.35 8.30 0.17
CA ARG A 249 15.55 6.88 0.48
C ARG A 249 15.13 5.99 -0.67
N THR A 250 13.94 6.19 -1.25
CA THR A 250 13.50 5.42 -2.42
C THR A 250 14.43 5.62 -3.62
N ALA A 251 14.83 6.87 -3.94
CA ALA A 251 15.73 7.18 -5.05
C ALA A 251 17.06 6.42 -4.96
N ALA A 252 17.65 6.36 -3.76
CA ALA A 252 18.90 5.67 -3.50
C ALA A 252 18.82 4.14 -3.71
N LEU A 253 17.60 3.58 -3.68
CA LEU A 253 17.39 2.15 -3.82
C LEU A 253 17.06 1.73 -5.27
N THR A 254 16.53 2.66 -6.08
CA THR A 254 15.98 2.34 -7.42
C THR A 254 16.97 1.69 -8.39
N GLY A 255 18.27 1.99 -8.30
CA GLY A 255 19.30 1.44 -9.17
C GLY A 255 20.08 0.25 -8.58
N LEU A 256 19.77 -0.20 -7.36
CA LEU A 256 20.55 -1.23 -6.65
C LEU A 256 20.24 -2.68 -7.05
N ALA A 257 19.37 -2.90 -8.03
CA ALA A 257 18.98 -4.23 -8.49
C ALA A 257 20.18 -5.20 -8.63
N GLY A 258 20.16 -6.31 -7.88
CA GLY A 258 21.21 -7.34 -7.86
C GLY A 258 22.48 -6.98 -7.05
N ARG A 259 22.49 -5.85 -6.36
CA ARG A 259 23.61 -5.34 -5.53
C ARG A 259 23.18 -4.97 -4.11
N GLU A 260 21.94 -5.24 -3.75
CA GLU A 260 21.31 -4.87 -2.49
C GLU A 260 22.05 -5.49 -1.32
N ALA A 261 22.40 -6.78 -1.39
CA ALA A 261 23.15 -7.47 -0.32
C ALA A 261 24.55 -6.88 -0.09
N ALA A 262 25.23 -6.47 -1.16
CA ALA A 262 26.52 -5.80 -1.07
C ALA A 262 26.39 -4.42 -0.42
N CYS A 263 25.35 -3.67 -0.79
CA CYS A 263 25.01 -2.39 -0.18
C CYS A 263 24.65 -2.53 1.31
N LEU A 264 23.81 -3.51 1.66
CA LEU A 264 23.40 -3.82 3.03
C LEU A 264 24.61 -4.14 3.91
N LYS A 265 25.54 -4.96 3.43
CA LYS A 265 26.78 -5.29 4.16
C LYS A 265 27.57 -4.04 4.55
N VAL A 266 27.62 -3.04 3.67
CA VAL A 266 28.27 -1.75 3.94
C VAL A 266 27.43 -0.91 4.89
N ALA A 267 26.11 -0.84 4.69
CA ALA A 267 25.21 -0.10 5.57
C ALA A 267 25.26 -0.59 7.03
N MET A 268 25.43 -1.90 7.25
CA MET A 268 25.58 -2.49 8.58
C MET A 268 26.87 -2.07 9.31
N GLN A 269 27.94 -1.72 8.57
CA GLN A 269 29.21 -1.29 9.18
C GLN A 269 29.10 0.12 9.75
N PRO A 270 29.62 0.39 10.97
CA PRO A 270 29.66 1.73 11.54
C PRO A 270 30.28 2.74 10.57
N SER A 271 29.72 3.95 10.53
CA SER A 271 30.27 5.07 9.76
C SER A 271 30.23 6.33 10.60
N GLU A 272 31.32 7.10 10.57
CA GLU A 272 31.39 8.43 11.19
C GLU A 272 30.70 9.49 10.32
N SER A 273 30.69 9.31 8.99
CA SER A 273 30.13 10.28 8.04
C SER A 273 28.61 10.17 7.87
N VAL A 274 28.00 9.05 8.28
CA VAL A 274 26.56 8.80 8.11
C VAL A 274 25.87 8.65 9.46
N PRO A 275 24.88 9.50 9.79
CA PRO A 275 24.15 9.40 11.05
C PRO A 275 23.51 8.02 11.28
N LYS A 276 23.54 7.54 12.52
CA LYS A 276 23.00 6.22 12.89
C LYS A 276 21.54 6.02 12.44
N ALA A 277 20.68 7.02 12.66
CA ALA A 277 19.27 6.95 12.27
C ALA A 277 19.06 6.81 10.75
N VAL A 278 19.91 7.46 9.95
CA VAL A 278 19.88 7.33 8.48
C VAL A 278 20.28 5.91 8.07
N ARG A 279 21.37 5.38 8.65
CA ARG A 279 21.78 3.99 8.39
C ARG A 279 20.69 2.99 8.79
N GLU A 280 20.06 3.15 9.95
CA GLU A 280 19.02 2.23 10.42
C GLU A 280 17.79 2.25 9.52
N ALA A 281 17.32 3.42 9.10
CA ALA A 281 16.23 3.54 8.13
C ALA A 281 16.62 2.93 6.76
N PHE A 282 17.84 3.18 6.29
CA PHE A 282 18.31 2.64 5.02
C PHE A 282 18.53 1.12 5.07
N ILE A 283 19.00 0.57 6.19
CA ILE A 283 19.07 -0.87 6.45
C ILE A 283 17.68 -1.47 6.43
N HIS A 284 16.70 -0.84 7.07
CA HIS A 284 15.31 -1.31 7.06
C HIS A 284 14.75 -1.37 5.63
N ASP A 285 14.92 -0.30 4.85
CA ASP A 285 14.44 -0.23 3.47
C ASP A 285 15.18 -1.22 2.54
N LEU A 286 16.50 -1.38 2.70
CA LEU A 286 17.28 -2.40 1.99
C LEU A 286 16.89 -3.83 2.40
N SER A 287 16.60 -4.05 3.68
CA SER A 287 16.18 -5.36 4.18
C SER A 287 14.81 -5.71 3.63
N ALA A 288 13.87 -4.75 3.59
CA ALA A 288 12.60 -4.92 2.91
C ALA A 288 12.79 -5.21 1.41
N LEU A 289 13.71 -4.52 0.73
CA LEU A 289 14.01 -4.79 -0.68
C LEU A 289 14.76 -6.09 -0.94
N ILE A 290 15.61 -6.55 -0.03
CA ILE A 290 16.27 -7.86 -0.11
C ILE A 290 15.27 -8.95 0.27
N GLU A 291 14.39 -8.74 1.23
CA GLU A 291 13.28 -9.64 1.51
C GLU A 291 12.36 -9.72 0.29
N ILE A 292 12.08 -8.60 -0.38
CA ILE A 292 11.41 -8.56 -1.68
C ILE A 292 12.25 -9.22 -2.78
N GLY A 293 13.57 -8.99 -2.88
CA GLY A 293 14.45 -9.49 -3.96
C GLY A 293 15.02 -10.89 -3.76
N THR A 294 14.98 -11.41 -2.54
CA THR A 294 15.17 -12.82 -2.19
C THR A 294 13.83 -13.56 -2.20
N ALA A 295 12.71 -12.86 -2.06
CA ALA A 295 11.39 -13.32 -2.50
C ALA A 295 11.17 -13.18 -4.03
N GLU A 296 11.95 -12.33 -4.71
CA GLU A 296 11.92 -12.04 -6.15
C GLU A 296 13.30 -12.27 -6.79
N GLY A 297 13.82 -13.48 -6.64
CA GLY A 297 14.64 -14.05 -7.71
C GLY A 297 13.72 -14.43 -8.86
N ALA A 298 13.41 -13.49 -9.77
CA ALA A 298 12.25 -13.58 -10.68
C ALA A 298 10.92 -13.69 -9.89
N PRO A 299 9.73 -13.55 -10.50
CA PRO A 299 8.54 -14.10 -9.87
C PRO A 299 8.81 -15.59 -9.66
N VAL A 300 9.22 -16.00 -8.47
CA VAL A 300 9.13 -17.39 -8.07
C VAL A 300 7.65 -17.60 -7.89
N VAL A 301 6.97 -17.91 -9.00
CA VAL A 301 5.79 -18.76 -8.94
C VAL A 301 6.19 -19.87 -7.99
N PRO A 302 5.57 -19.99 -6.81
CA PRO A 302 5.97 -21.01 -5.86
C PRO A 302 6.00 -22.31 -6.63
N VAL A 303 7.18 -22.95 -6.66
CA VAL A 303 7.35 -24.19 -7.40
C VAL A 303 6.53 -25.21 -6.63
N VAL A 304 5.29 -25.37 -7.08
CA VAL A 304 4.41 -26.42 -6.59
C VAL A 304 5.01 -27.71 -7.12
N ASN A 305 5.37 -28.60 -6.22
CA ASN A 305 5.81 -29.93 -6.59
C ASN A 305 4.59 -30.70 -7.13
N TYR A 306 4.43 -30.67 -8.45
CA TYR A 306 3.42 -31.43 -9.17
C TYR A 306 3.84 -32.89 -9.40
N ASP A 307 5.10 -33.23 -9.13
CA ASP A 307 5.58 -34.59 -9.28
C ASP A 307 4.78 -35.49 -8.34
N SER A 308 4.40 -36.69 -8.81
CA SER A 308 3.51 -37.64 -8.12
C SER A 308 2.03 -37.23 -7.97
N LEU A 309 1.60 -36.05 -8.42
CA LEU A 309 0.17 -35.67 -8.43
C LEU A 309 -0.53 -36.19 -9.69
N THR A 310 -1.79 -36.60 -9.52
CA THR A 310 -2.71 -36.88 -10.63
C THR A 310 -3.15 -35.59 -11.34
N ALA A 311 -3.70 -35.70 -12.54
CA ALA A 311 -4.19 -34.54 -13.30
C ALA A 311 -5.24 -33.71 -12.52
N GLU A 312 -6.13 -34.36 -11.79
CA GLU A 312 -7.13 -33.69 -10.96
C GLU A 312 -6.49 -32.98 -9.75
N GLU A 313 -5.48 -33.58 -9.12
CA GLU A 313 -4.75 -32.94 -8.02
C GLU A 313 -3.92 -31.75 -8.50
N VAL A 314 -3.35 -31.81 -9.71
CA VAL A 314 -2.69 -30.65 -10.33
C VAL A 314 -3.69 -29.52 -10.56
N LYS A 315 -4.88 -29.82 -11.10
CA LYS A 315 -5.94 -28.83 -11.29
C LYS A 315 -6.37 -28.21 -9.96
N ARG A 316 -6.54 -29.04 -8.93
CA ARG A 316 -6.85 -28.60 -7.57
C ARG A 316 -5.75 -27.71 -6.99
N ALA A 317 -4.49 -28.07 -7.11
CA ALA A 317 -3.37 -27.26 -6.63
C ALA A 317 -3.29 -25.90 -7.33
N LYS A 318 -3.61 -25.84 -8.64
CA LYS A 318 -3.69 -24.57 -9.40
C LYS A 318 -4.84 -23.68 -8.92
N LEU A 319 -6.01 -24.25 -8.65
CA LEU A 319 -7.12 -23.52 -8.01
C LEU A 319 -6.70 -23.00 -6.62
N GLY A 320 -6.01 -23.86 -5.86
CA GLY A 320 -5.50 -23.55 -4.54
C GLY A 320 -4.55 -22.37 -4.52
N ALA A 321 -3.68 -22.23 -5.53
CA ALA A 321 -2.78 -21.09 -5.67
C ALA A 321 -3.56 -19.76 -5.78
N GLY A 322 -4.61 -19.71 -6.60
CA GLY A 322 -5.44 -18.51 -6.76
C GLY A 322 -6.22 -18.16 -5.48
N LYS A 323 -6.77 -19.17 -4.80
CA LYS A 323 -7.49 -18.98 -3.54
C LYS A 323 -6.55 -18.57 -2.41
N TYR A 324 -5.35 -19.15 -2.34
CA TYR A 324 -4.32 -18.77 -1.37
C TYR A 324 -3.89 -17.30 -1.53
N ALA A 325 -3.67 -16.86 -2.78
CA ALA A 325 -3.24 -15.49 -3.07
C ALA A 325 -4.24 -14.44 -2.54
N THR A 326 -5.53 -14.76 -2.55
CA THR A 326 -6.60 -13.83 -2.15
C THR A 326 -6.97 -13.94 -0.67
N LEU A 327 -6.81 -15.11 -0.04
CA LEU A 327 -7.34 -15.37 1.30
C LEU A 327 -6.26 -15.56 2.38
N CYS A 328 -5.04 -15.94 1.99
CA CYS A 328 -4.01 -16.37 2.94
C CYS A 328 -2.72 -15.54 2.81
N ALA A 329 -2.39 -15.10 1.60
CA ALA A 329 -1.11 -14.44 1.30
C ALA A 329 -0.94 -13.08 1.98
N SER A 330 -2.02 -12.38 2.36
CA SER A 330 -1.91 -11.11 3.10
C SER A 330 -1.16 -11.25 4.42
N CYS A 331 -1.27 -12.41 5.07
CA CYS A 331 -0.64 -12.69 6.36
C CYS A 331 0.54 -13.66 6.20
N HIS A 332 0.36 -14.73 5.42
CA HIS A 332 1.38 -15.79 5.26
C HIS A 332 2.38 -15.53 4.11
N GLN A 333 2.17 -14.46 3.33
CA GLN A 333 2.94 -14.05 2.16
C GLN A 333 2.88 -15.05 0.99
N SER A 334 3.13 -14.57 -0.23
CA SER A 334 3.18 -15.41 -1.43
C SER A 334 4.29 -16.46 -1.39
N HIS A 335 5.40 -16.13 -0.73
CA HIS A 335 6.54 -17.02 -0.49
C HIS A 335 6.38 -17.96 0.72
N GLY A 336 5.25 -17.87 1.45
CA GLY A 336 4.92 -18.78 2.55
C GLY A 336 5.84 -18.69 3.77
N LEU A 337 6.71 -17.68 3.88
CA LEU A 337 7.58 -17.50 5.06
C LEU A 337 6.86 -16.77 6.21
N GLY A 338 5.63 -16.32 6.00
CA GLY A 338 4.91 -15.52 6.97
C GLY A 338 5.42 -14.08 7.05
N THR A 339 4.89 -13.36 8.02
CA THR A 339 5.29 -11.98 8.33
C THR A 339 5.58 -11.90 9.82
N PRO A 340 6.80 -11.47 10.23
CA PRO A 340 7.18 -11.41 11.64
C PRO A 340 6.18 -10.69 12.54
N GLY A 341 5.54 -11.44 13.43
CA GLY A 341 4.54 -10.91 14.36
C GLY A 341 3.10 -10.81 13.83
N VAL A 342 2.84 -11.21 12.59
CA VAL A 342 1.51 -11.23 11.98
C VAL A 342 1.08 -12.66 11.65
N ALA A 343 1.96 -13.48 11.09
CA ALA A 343 1.67 -14.88 10.83
C ALA A 343 2.93 -15.74 10.75
N PRO A 344 2.89 -17.00 11.22
CA PRO A 344 4.00 -17.92 11.10
C PRO A 344 4.20 -18.37 9.64
N ARG A 345 5.38 -18.92 9.38
CA ARG A 345 5.70 -19.58 8.11
C ARG A 345 4.84 -20.82 7.85
N LEU A 346 4.49 -21.02 6.59
CA LEU A 346 3.87 -22.24 6.05
C LEU A 346 4.89 -23.10 5.27
N ALA A 347 5.90 -22.44 4.68
CA ALA A 347 7.02 -23.09 4.03
C ALA A 347 7.85 -23.91 5.04
N ALA A 348 8.03 -25.19 4.73
CA ALA A 348 8.70 -26.18 5.58
C ALA A 348 8.14 -26.24 7.01
N SER A 349 6.84 -26.02 7.20
CA SER A 349 6.18 -26.08 8.51
C SER A 349 5.71 -27.50 8.85
N GLU A 350 5.97 -27.94 10.07
CA GLU A 350 5.47 -29.19 10.65
C GLU A 350 3.95 -29.19 10.85
N TRP A 351 3.34 -28.01 10.91
CA TRP A 351 1.88 -27.85 10.99
C TRP A 351 1.20 -28.01 9.64
N VAL A 352 1.91 -27.64 8.55
CA VAL A 352 1.43 -27.82 7.18
C VAL A 352 1.68 -29.24 6.68
N THR A 353 2.87 -29.78 6.91
CA THR A 353 3.30 -31.09 6.37
C THR A 353 2.84 -32.29 7.20
N GLY A 354 2.45 -32.09 8.45
CA GLY A 354 1.92 -33.12 9.35
C GLY A 354 0.49 -33.58 9.02
N SER A 355 -0.32 -33.86 10.06
CA SER A 355 -1.70 -34.35 9.89
C SER A 355 -2.57 -33.39 9.06
N PRO A 356 -3.16 -33.86 7.94
CA PRO A 356 -4.06 -33.05 7.13
C PRO A 356 -5.37 -32.74 7.86
N GLU A 357 -5.85 -33.60 8.76
CA GLU A 357 -7.05 -33.37 9.59
C GLU A 357 -6.83 -32.20 10.55
N ARG A 358 -5.68 -32.17 11.22
CA ARG A 358 -5.29 -31.06 12.11
C ARG A 358 -5.19 -29.75 11.33
N LEU A 359 -4.58 -29.77 10.16
CA LEU A 359 -4.48 -28.59 9.31
C LEU A 359 -5.87 -28.14 8.81
N ALA A 360 -6.75 -29.08 8.45
CA ALA A 360 -8.12 -28.78 8.04
C ALA A 360 -8.88 -28.10 9.17
N GLN A 361 -8.74 -28.57 10.41
CA GLN A 361 -9.35 -27.95 11.58
C GLN A 361 -8.82 -26.54 11.85
N ILE A 362 -7.53 -26.29 11.64
CA ILE A 362 -6.94 -24.94 11.73
C ILE A 362 -7.55 -24.02 10.66
N VAL A 363 -7.67 -24.46 9.41
CA VAL A 363 -8.26 -23.64 8.33
C VAL A 363 -9.77 -23.43 8.54
N LEU A 364 -10.50 -24.46 8.95
CA LEU A 364 -11.95 -24.43 9.15
C LEU A 364 -12.35 -23.57 10.36
N ARG A 365 -11.66 -23.73 11.49
CA ARG A 365 -12.09 -23.19 12.79
C ARG A 365 -11.11 -22.19 13.39
N GLY A 366 -9.90 -22.08 12.87
CA GLY A 366 -8.86 -21.18 13.37
C GLY A 366 -7.99 -21.81 14.45
N LEU A 367 -6.93 -21.08 14.83
CA LEU A 367 -5.97 -21.45 15.87
C LEU A 367 -5.66 -20.22 16.74
N ILE A 368 -5.56 -20.42 18.06
CA ILE A 368 -5.22 -19.36 19.02
C ILE A 368 -4.17 -19.83 20.02
N GLY A 369 -3.14 -19.02 20.18
CA GLY A 369 -2.16 -19.05 21.27
C GLY A 369 -1.29 -20.30 21.39
N PRO A 370 -0.28 -20.22 22.25
CA PRO A 370 1.11 -20.37 21.85
C PRO A 370 1.33 -21.62 21.01
N VAL A 371 1.81 -21.40 19.77
CA VAL A 371 2.22 -22.45 18.84
C VAL A 371 3.70 -22.29 18.54
N LYS A 372 4.42 -23.42 18.53
CA LYS A 372 5.79 -23.45 18.01
C LYS A 372 5.76 -23.88 16.57
N VAL A 373 6.36 -23.08 15.69
CA VAL A 373 6.50 -23.38 14.25
C VAL A 373 7.97 -23.27 13.91
N ASN A 374 8.59 -24.39 13.52
CA ASN A 374 10.04 -24.49 13.26
C ASN A 374 10.90 -23.94 14.42
N GLY A 375 10.47 -24.19 15.66
CA GLY A 375 11.20 -23.78 16.88
C GLY A 375 10.91 -22.35 17.36
N GLU A 376 10.29 -21.51 16.54
CA GLU A 376 9.87 -20.15 16.91
C GLU A 376 8.49 -20.17 17.57
N GLU A 377 8.29 -19.36 18.62
CA GLU A 377 7.03 -19.29 19.37
C GLU A 377 6.13 -18.16 18.86
N TRP A 378 4.87 -18.49 18.59
CA TRP A 378 3.86 -17.59 18.06
C TRP A 378 2.63 -17.61 18.97
N ASN A 379 2.27 -16.46 19.53
CA ASN A 379 1.08 -16.30 20.38
C ASN A 379 0.05 -15.39 19.72
N LEU A 380 -0.49 -15.85 18.58
CA LEU A 380 -1.41 -15.10 17.71
C LEU A 380 -2.77 -15.81 17.61
N HIS A 381 -3.74 -15.12 17.02
CA HIS A 381 -5.02 -15.68 16.62
C HIS A 381 -5.10 -15.73 15.08
N MET A 382 -5.27 -16.93 14.52
CA MET A 382 -5.63 -17.17 13.13
C MET A 382 -7.13 -17.47 13.07
N PRO A 383 -7.97 -16.59 12.49
CA PRO A 383 -9.39 -16.87 12.30
C PRO A 383 -9.61 -18.06 11.36
N GLY A 384 -10.64 -18.87 11.64
CA GLY A 384 -11.09 -19.91 10.72
C GLY A 384 -11.90 -19.32 9.57
N ILE A 385 -11.69 -19.81 8.35
CA ILE A 385 -12.42 -19.36 7.15
C ILE A 385 -13.55 -20.31 6.76
N GLY A 386 -13.68 -21.46 7.43
CA GLY A 386 -14.64 -22.50 7.07
C GLY A 386 -16.10 -22.03 7.04
N ASN A 387 -16.49 -21.12 7.92
CA ASN A 387 -17.87 -20.59 7.98
C ASN A 387 -18.02 -19.22 7.31
N SER A 388 -17.05 -18.77 6.52
CA SER A 388 -17.08 -17.42 5.91
C SER A 388 -18.16 -17.24 4.84
N GLY A 389 -18.66 -18.34 4.26
CA GLY A 389 -19.53 -18.31 3.08
C GLY A 389 -18.80 -17.97 1.76
N VAL A 390 -17.48 -17.74 1.82
CA VAL A 390 -16.63 -17.39 0.67
C VAL A 390 -15.85 -18.61 0.14
N VAL A 391 -15.69 -19.65 0.97
CA VAL A 391 -15.00 -20.90 0.60
C VAL A 391 -15.86 -22.12 0.92
N ASP A 392 -15.81 -23.11 0.04
CA ASP A 392 -16.40 -24.44 0.23
C ASP A 392 -15.33 -25.51 0.53
N ASP A 393 -15.73 -26.78 0.52
CA ASP A 393 -14.82 -27.90 0.80
C ASP A 393 -13.79 -28.12 -0.32
N GLU A 394 -14.14 -27.84 -1.58
CA GLU A 394 -13.22 -27.93 -2.71
C GLU A 394 -12.17 -26.81 -2.62
N ASP A 395 -12.58 -25.59 -2.28
CA ASP A 395 -11.69 -24.45 -2.10
C ASP A 395 -10.66 -24.70 -0.98
N ILE A 396 -11.10 -25.19 0.18
CA ILE A 396 -10.20 -25.49 1.30
C ILE A 396 -9.28 -26.67 0.95
N SER A 397 -9.81 -27.71 0.32
CA SER A 397 -9.03 -28.84 -0.20
C SER A 397 -7.97 -28.37 -1.21
N ALA A 398 -8.32 -27.41 -2.06
CA ALA A 398 -7.42 -26.78 -3.02
C ALA A 398 -6.31 -25.97 -2.33
N ILE A 399 -6.65 -25.07 -1.41
CA ILE A 399 -5.68 -24.28 -0.64
C ILE A 399 -4.71 -25.21 0.11
N MET A 400 -5.24 -26.22 0.82
CA MET A 400 -4.43 -27.16 1.59
C MET A 400 -3.51 -27.99 0.71
N THR A 401 -4.00 -28.46 -0.44
CA THR A 401 -3.17 -29.17 -1.43
C THR A 401 -2.04 -28.28 -1.92
N TYR A 402 -2.35 -27.03 -2.27
CA TYR A 402 -1.34 -26.07 -2.74
C TYR A 402 -0.25 -25.80 -1.68
N ILE A 403 -0.60 -25.47 -0.43
CA ILE A 403 0.41 -25.17 0.60
C ILE A 403 1.23 -26.41 1.00
N ARG A 404 0.65 -27.62 0.92
CA ARG A 404 1.35 -28.89 1.19
C ARG A 404 2.32 -29.32 0.08
N ARG A 405 2.23 -28.68 -1.09
CA ARG A 405 3.06 -28.94 -2.27
C ARG A 405 3.95 -27.75 -2.65
N SER A 406 3.86 -26.63 -1.96
CA SER A 406 4.60 -25.40 -2.27
C SER A 406 5.84 -25.23 -1.38
N TRP A 407 6.79 -24.40 -1.83
CA TRP A 407 7.95 -23.95 -1.04
C TRP A 407 8.81 -25.09 -0.47
N GLY A 408 8.97 -26.17 -1.25
CA GLY A 408 9.72 -27.36 -0.82
C GLY A 408 8.93 -28.33 0.06
N ASN A 409 7.66 -28.05 0.36
CA ASN A 409 6.77 -29.03 0.99
C ASN A 409 6.47 -30.16 -0.01
N ALA A 410 6.57 -31.40 0.46
CA ALA A 410 6.32 -32.61 -0.33
C ALA A 410 5.29 -33.53 0.35
N ALA A 411 4.29 -32.93 1.01
CA ALA A 411 3.26 -33.69 1.73
C ALA A 411 2.15 -34.16 0.77
N THR A 412 1.30 -35.09 1.24
CA THR A 412 0.18 -35.63 0.45
C THR A 412 -0.85 -34.56 0.11
N PRO A 413 -1.45 -34.58 -1.10
CA PRO A 413 -2.59 -33.72 -1.43
C PRO A 413 -3.79 -34.04 -0.52
N VAL A 414 -4.74 -33.11 -0.43
CA VAL A 414 -5.90 -33.24 0.46
C VAL A 414 -7.16 -33.33 -0.37
N ALA A 415 -7.97 -34.36 -0.13
CA ALA A 415 -9.24 -34.55 -0.84
C ALA A 415 -10.39 -33.74 -0.20
N PRO A 416 -11.40 -33.32 -0.99
CA PRO A 416 -12.58 -32.61 -0.48
C PRO A 416 -13.34 -33.39 0.60
N ASP A 417 -13.43 -34.72 0.47
CA ASP A 417 -14.11 -35.59 1.44
C ASP A 417 -13.51 -35.49 2.85
N LEU A 418 -12.20 -35.27 2.96
CA LEU A 418 -11.55 -35.03 4.25
C LEU A 418 -12.04 -33.71 4.86
N ILE A 419 -12.14 -32.65 4.06
CA ILE A 419 -12.64 -31.36 4.53
C ILE A 419 -14.10 -31.46 4.97
N ALA A 420 -14.93 -32.17 4.19
CA ALA A 420 -16.33 -32.40 4.54
C ALA A 420 -16.47 -33.17 5.86
N ALA A 421 -15.65 -34.21 6.07
CA ALA A 421 -15.62 -34.99 7.30
C ALA A 421 -15.20 -34.13 8.51
N GLU A 422 -14.12 -33.36 8.37
CA GLU A 422 -13.61 -32.48 9.44
C GLU A 422 -14.58 -31.33 9.74
N ARG A 423 -15.23 -30.76 8.72
CA ARG A 423 -16.27 -29.74 8.89
C ARG A 423 -17.44 -30.28 9.70
N LYS A 424 -17.89 -31.50 9.40
CA LYS A 424 -18.95 -32.19 10.15
C LYS A 424 -18.50 -32.50 11.59
N ALA A 425 -17.27 -32.97 11.77
CA ALA A 425 -16.72 -33.30 13.09
C ALA A 425 -16.64 -32.08 14.02
N SER A 426 -16.43 -30.89 13.47
CA SER A 426 -16.38 -29.63 14.23
C SER A 426 -17.56 -28.69 13.98
N ALA A 427 -18.69 -29.20 13.49
CA ALA A 427 -19.86 -28.38 13.13
C ALA A 427 -20.34 -27.48 14.27
N ASP A 428 -20.31 -28.00 15.51
CA ASP A 428 -20.75 -27.29 16.70
C ASP A 428 -19.66 -26.37 17.30
N ARG A 429 -18.46 -26.35 16.72
CA ARG A 429 -17.33 -25.59 17.26
C ARG A 429 -17.41 -24.12 16.81
N LYS A 430 -17.51 -23.23 17.80
CA LYS A 430 -17.57 -21.77 17.59
C LYS A 430 -16.25 -21.03 17.80
N PHE A 431 -15.31 -21.63 18.52
CA PHE A 431 -14.04 -20.97 18.88
C PHE A 431 -12.85 -21.57 18.13
N PRO A 432 -11.80 -20.76 17.87
CA PRO A 432 -10.51 -21.27 17.42
C PRO A 432 -9.99 -22.39 18.30
N TRP A 433 -9.24 -23.30 17.70
CA TRP A 433 -8.52 -24.33 18.43
C TRP A 433 -7.37 -23.73 19.22
N THR A 434 -7.00 -24.35 20.33
CA THR A 434 -5.68 -24.18 20.94
C THR A 434 -4.78 -25.34 20.52
N VAL A 435 -3.46 -25.15 20.59
CA VAL A 435 -2.48 -26.22 20.32
C VAL A 435 -2.72 -27.44 21.21
N SER A 436 -3.08 -27.24 22.48
CA SER A 436 -3.34 -28.34 23.42
C SER A 436 -4.56 -29.18 23.02
N GLU A 437 -5.65 -28.52 22.58
CA GLU A 437 -6.84 -29.23 22.11
C GLU A 437 -6.55 -30.05 20.85
N LEU A 438 -5.80 -29.51 19.89
CA LEU A 438 -5.41 -30.23 18.67
C LEU A 438 -4.38 -31.33 18.92
N ALA A 439 -3.57 -31.22 19.98
CA ALA A 439 -2.60 -32.23 20.37
C ALA A 439 -3.19 -33.36 21.22
N GLY A 440 -4.50 -33.35 21.51
CA GLY A 440 -5.16 -34.35 22.36
C GLY A 440 -4.71 -34.34 23.82
N LYS A 441 -4.12 -33.25 24.32
CA LYS A 441 -3.58 -33.12 25.69
C LYS A 441 -4.46 -32.18 26.53
N LYS A 442 -4.67 -32.51 27.80
CA LYS A 442 -5.32 -31.61 28.78
C LYS A 442 -4.60 -30.25 28.79
N VAL A 443 -5.38 -29.19 28.58
CA VAL A 443 -4.92 -27.80 28.42
C VAL A 443 -4.16 -27.32 29.67
N ALA A 444 -2.92 -26.87 29.49
CA ALA A 444 -2.02 -26.47 30.59
C ALA A 444 -2.12 -24.99 31.00
N ASN A 445 -3.05 -24.22 30.42
CA ASN A 445 -3.35 -22.84 30.83
C ASN A 445 -4.85 -22.61 30.65
N LYS A 446 -5.63 -22.97 31.66
CA LYS A 446 -7.07 -22.68 31.70
C LYS A 446 -7.24 -21.29 32.34
N PRO A 447 -7.88 -20.32 31.69
CA PRO A 447 -8.26 -19.07 32.34
C PRO A 447 -9.04 -19.38 33.62
N ALA A 448 -8.81 -18.60 34.67
CA ALA A 448 -9.62 -18.71 35.88
C ALA A 448 -11.10 -18.53 35.52
N VAL A 449 -11.94 -19.45 36.00
CA VAL A 449 -13.38 -19.38 35.72
C VAL A 449 -13.99 -18.25 36.55
N ILE A 450 -14.62 -17.30 35.86
CA ILE A 450 -15.24 -16.12 36.47
C ILE A 450 -16.67 -16.46 36.88
N GLY A 451 -16.94 -16.52 38.18
CA GLY A 451 -18.28 -16.66 38.73
C GLY A 451 -19.02 -15.32 38.86
N PRO A 452 -20.34 -15.34 39.15
CA PRO A 452 -21.11 -14.14 39.41
C PRO A 452 -20.65 -13.47 40.71
N ASP A 453 -20.61 -12.14 40.72
CA ASP A 453 -20.37 -11.33 41.92
C ASP A 453 -21.60 -11.30 42.86
N GLU A 454 -21.51 -10.56 43.96
CA GLU A 454 -22.59 -10.40 44.94
C GLU A 454 -23.90 -9.84 44.34
N LYS A 455 -23.81 -9.12 43.21
CA LYS A 455 -24.95 -8.54 42.49
C LYS A 455 -25.44 -9.47 41.37
N GLY A 456 -24.82 -10.64 41.21
CA GLY A 456 -25.12 -11.60 40.17
C GLY A 456 -24.60 -11.21 38.78
N GLN A 457 -23.63 -10.29 38.70
CA GLN A 457 -22.99 -9.90 37.44
C GLN A 457 -21.72 -10.74 37.20
N LEU A 458 -21.44 -11.09 35.95
CA LEU A 458 -20.14 -11.64 35.58
C LEU A 458 -19.24 -10.48 35.16
N VAL A 459 -18.13 -10.27 35.87
CA VAL A 459 -17.20 -9.16 35.61
C VAL A 459 -15.91 -9.71 35.01
N LEU A 460 -15.76 -9.56 33.69
CA LEU A 460 -14.59 -9.98 32.94
C LEU A 460 -13.56 -8.84 32.98
N ALA A 461 -12.70 -8.86 33.99
CA ALA A 461 -11.66 -7.86 34.17
C ALA A 461 -10.48 -8.08 33.22
N ALA A 462 -9.82 -6.99 32.82
CA ALA A 462 -8.60 -6.97 32.01
C ALA A 462 -7.54 -7.96 32.53
N LYS A 463 -7.23 -7.90 33.84
CA LYS A 463 -6.26 -8.78 34.50
C LYS A 463 -6.59 -10.28 34.46
N ALA A 464 -7.85 -10.63 34.23
CA ALA A 464 -8.32 -12.02 34.19
C ALA A 464 -8.32 -12.60 32.76
N ALA A 465 -7.99 -11.77 31.77
CA ALA A 465 -7.97 -12.16 30.38
C ALA A 465 -6.72 -12.99 30.05
N GLN A 466 -6.91 -14.04 29.25
CA GLN A 466 -5.82 -14.60 28.48
C GLN A 466 -5.67 -13.80 27.18
N LEU A 467 -4.46 -13.34 26.89
CA LEU A 467 -4.17 -12.42 25.79
C LEU A 467 -3.43 -13.12 24.65
N PHE A 468 -3.81 -12.74 23.44
CA PHE A 468 -3.22 -13.20 22.19
C PHE A 468 -2.93 -11.98 21.32
N GLY A 469 -1.71 -11.87 20.81
CA GLY A 469 -1.23 -10.67 20.15
C GLY A 469 0.21 -10.35 20.52
N LYS A 470 0.92 -9.66 19.62
CA LYS A 470 2.34 -9.30 19.81
C LYS A 470 2.53 -8.08 20.72
N ARG A 471 1.61 -7.11 20.62
CA ARG A 471 1.65 -5.85 21.40
C ARG A 471 0.56 -5.77 22.46
N LEU A 472 -0.55 -6.48 22.27
CA LEU A 472 -1.62 -6.55 23.25
C LEU A 472 -1.10 -7.10 24.57
N ARG A 473 -1.30 -6.33 25.64
CA ARG A 473 -0.87 -6.67 26.99
C ARG A 473 -1.82 -6.08 28.02
N TYR A 474 -1.75 -6.64 29.22
CA TYR A 474 -2.36 -6.05 30.39
C TYR A 474 -1.42 -5.00 30.99
N HIS A 475 -1.94 -3.82 31.32
CA HIS A 475 -1.20 -2.72 31.96
C HIS A 475 -1.59 -2.63 33.44
N PRO A 476 -0.80 -3.18 34.38
CA PRO A 476 -1.20 -3.27 35.79
C PRO A 476 -1.47 -1.91 36.46
N ASN A 477 -0.75 -0.87 36.04
CA ASN A 477 -0.88 0.48 36.62
C ASN A 477 -2.18 1.18 36.23
N LEU A 478 -2.77 0.81 35.09
CA LEU A 478 -3.96 1.44 34.53
C LEU A 478 -5.19 0.51 34.56
N ASP A 479 -4.97 -0.76 34.92
CA ASP A 479 -5.93 -1.87 34.95
C ASP A 479 -6.70 -2.04 33.63
N LEU A 480 -5.98 -2.02 32.49
CA LEU A 480 -6.55 -2.08 31.15
C LEU A 480 -5.80 -3.07 30.21
N LEU A 481 -6.48 -3.45 29.13
CA LEU A 481 -5.93 -4.17 27.99
C LEU A 481 -5.73 -3.23 26.80
N GLY A 482 -4.49 -3.18 26.28
CA GLY A 482 -4.12 -2.42 25.10
C GLY A 482 -2.59 -2.44 24.85
N PRO A 483 -2.09 -1.82 23.77
CA PRO A 483 -2.86 -1.34 22.64
C PRO A 483 -3.30 -2.52 21.76
N TRP A 484 -4.50 -2.42 21.18
CA TRP A 484 -5.06 -3.39 20.22
C TRP A 484 -4.86 -2.87 18.81
N VAL A 485 -3.90 -3.41 18.09
CA VAL A 485 -3.29 -2.77 16.91
C VAL A 485 -3.09 -3.71 15.74
N ASN A 486 -3.43 -4.99 15.91
CA ASN A 486 -3.49 -5.97 14.83
C ASN A 486 -4.85 -6.65 14.85
N GLU A 487 -5.37 -7.03 13.69
CA GLU A 487 -6.64 -7.75 13.55
C GLU A 487 -6.61 -9.14 14.22
N SER A 488 -5.41 -9.68 14.46
CA SER A 488 -5.19 -10.92 15.21
C SER A 488 -5.13 -10.72 16.72
N ASP A 489 -5.20 -9.50 17.25
CA ASP A 489 -5.20 -9.26 18.69
C ASP A 489 -6.55 -9.74 19.27
N ALA A 490 -6.50 -10.54 20.33
CA ALA A 490 -7.68 -11.14 20.96
C ALA A 490 -7.50 -11.29 22.48
N ALA A 491 -8.60 -11.13 23.21
CA ALA A 491 -8.66 -11.40 24.65
C ALA A 491 -9.76 -12.41 24.95
N PHE A 492 -9.45 -13.33 25.86
CA PHE A 492 -10.28 -14.49 26.14
C PHE A 492 -10.52 -14.68 27.64
N TRP A 493 -11.77 -15.00 27.97
CA TRP A 493 -12.21 -15.29 29.33
C TRP A 493 -13.04 -16.58 29.36
N VAL A 494 -13.14 -17.17 30.55
CA VAL A 494 -14.09 -18.25 30.83
C VAL A 494 -14.97 -17.81 31.99
N VAL A 495 -16.28 -17.88 31.82
CA VAL A 495 -17.27 -17.49 32.84
C VAL A 495 -18.15 -18.68 33.21
N ASP A 496 -18.67 -18.70 34.44
CA ASP A 496 -19.68 -19.66 34.89
C ASP A 496 -21.02 -18.95 35.06
N ALA A 497 -21.88 -19.06 34.04
CA ALA A 497 -23.13 -18.33 34.01
C ALA A 497 -24.21 -19.02 34.86
N PRO A 498 -24.88 -18.30 35.78
CA PRO A 498 -25.83 -18.91 36.71
C PRO A 498 -27.10 -19.47 36.05
N ALA A 499 -27.47 -18.99 34.86
CA ALA A 499 -28.63 -19.44 34.11
C ALA A 499 -28.43 -19.27 32.60
N THR A 500 -29.18 -20.04 31.79
CA THR A 500 -29.27 -19.80 30.35
C THR A 500 -30.11 -18.54 30.09
N GLY A 501 -29.65 -17.66 29.21
CA GLY A 501 -30.44 -16.49 28.81
C GLY A 501 -29.62 -15.40 28.11
N HIS A 502 -30.26 -14.25 27.91
CA HIS A 502 -29.64 -13.06 27.32
C HIS A 502 -29.04 -12.18 28.41
N TYR A 503 -27.73 -11.97 28.35
CA TYR A 503 -27.00 -11.12 29.27
C TYR A 503 -26.74 -9.77 28.63
N ARG A 504 -27.14 -8.68 29.30
CA ARG A 504 -26.76 -7.32 28.88
C ARG A 504 -25.25 -7.20 28.98
N VAL A 505 -24.62 -6.68 27.93
CA VAL A 505 -23.18 -6.44 27.86
C VAL A 505 -22.93 -4.95 28.06
N ASP A 506 -22.16 -4.62 29.09
CA ASP A 506 -21.64 -3.27 29.32
C ASP A 506 -20.11 -3.29 29.17
N LEU A 507 -19.56 -2.46 28.27
CA LEU A 507 -18.11 -2.30 28.08
C LEU A 507 -17.64 -1.06 28.83
N HIS A 508 -16.59 -1.20 29.62
CA HIS A 508 -15.88 -0.09 30.25
C HIS A 508 -14.55 0.12 29.54
N TYR A 509 -14.50 1.14 28.69
CA TYR A 509 -13.37 1.38 27.79
C TYR A 509 -13.11 2.89 27.60
N ALA A 510 -11.95 3.21 27.03
CA ALA A 510 -11.59 4.54 26.56
C ALA A 510 -11.18 4.50 25.09
N MET A 511 -11.50 5.57 24.36
CA MET A 511 -11.15 5.75 22.95
C MET A 511 -11.14 7.24 22.57
N ASP A 512 -10.12 7.69 21.84
CA ASP A 512 -10.09 9.04 21.27
C ASP A 512 -10.98 9.19 20.01
N ASP A 513 -11.18 10.44 19.58
CA ASP A 513 -11.98 10.72 18.39
C ASP A 513 -11.34 10.23 17.09
N LYS A 514 -10.01 10.08 17.06
CA LYS A 514 -9.26 9.75 15.85
C LYS A 514 -9.36 8.28 15.48
N ASN A 515 -9.32 7.37 16.45
CA ASN A 515 -9.39 5.92 16.19
C ASN A 515 -10.80 5.34 16.47
N ALA A 516 -11.81 6.18 16.75
CA ALA A 516 -13.19 5.75 16.84
C ALA A 516 -13.72 5.23 15.50
N GLY A 517 -14.72 4.36 15.54
CA GLY A 517 -15.38 3.80 14.35
C GLY A 517 -14.93 2.41 13.95
N ASN A 518 -13.81 1.91 14.50
CA ASN A 518 -13.38 0.51 14.39
C ASN A 518 -14.50 -0.45 14.85
N THR A 519 -14.56 -1.64 14.27
CA THR A 519 -15.57 -2.67 14.59
C THR A 519 -14.98 -3.74 15.50
N TRP A 520 -15.78 -4.21 16.45
CA TRP A 520 -15.42 -5.29 17.36
C TRP A 520 -16.49 -6.37 17.37
N ARG A 521 -16.08 -7.57 17.78
CA ARG A 521 -16.95 -8.73 17.96
C ARG A 521 -16.65 -9.41 19.30
N LEU A 522 -17.72 -9.75 20.01
CA LEU A 522 -17.72 -10.48 21.27
C LEU A 522 -18.50 -11.79 21.10
N GLU A 523 -17.82 -12.92 21.24
CA GLU A 523 -18.37 -14.26 20.95
C GLU A 523 -18.48 -15.09 22.23
N SER A 524 -19.59 -15.83 22.38
CA SER A 524 -19.80 -16.85 23.40
C SER A 524 -20.00 -18.25 22.80
N ASP A 525 -20.09 -19.28 23.64
CA ASP A 525 -20.45 -20.64 23.18
C ASP A 525 -21.86 -20.72 22.58
N THR A 526 -22.73 -19.74 22.84
CA THR A 526 -24.14 -19.76 22.42
C THR A 526 -24.50 -18.66 21.43
N GLY A 527 -23.86 -17.49 21.45
CA GLY A 527 -24.16 -16.39 20.54
C GLY A 527 -22.96 -15.47 20.28
N ALA A 528 -23.18 -14.40 19.53
CA ALA A 528 -22.21 -13.36 19.26
C ALA A 528 -22.87 -11.98 19.32
N LEU A 529 -22.09 -10.95 19.61
CA LEU A 529 -22.49 -9.55 19.63
C LEU A 529 -21.42 -8.70 18.95
N ASP A 530 -21.84 -7.91 17.98
CA ASP A 530 -20.95 -7.03 17.20
C ASP A 530 -21.29 -5.56 17.46
N GLY A 531 -20.30 -4.68 17.30
CA GLY A 531 -20.51 -3.26 17.45
C GLY A 531 -19.42 -2.41 16.84
N LYS A 532 -19.65 -1.10 16.87
CA LYS A 532 -18.66 -0.08 16.51
C LYS A 532 -18.16 0.60 17.77
N VAL A 533 -16.86 0.89 17.79
CA VAL A 533 -16.24 1.71 18.83
C VAL A 533 -16.75 3.14 18.66
N ILE A 534 -17.31 3.68 19.73
CA ILE A 534 -17.72 5.08 19.80
C ILE A 534 -16.70 5.80 20.68
N SER A 535 -16.24 6.97 20.25
CA SER A 535 -15.32 7.80 21.04
C SER A 535 -15.85 8.06 22.46
N THR A 536 -14.91 8.13 23.41
CA THR A 536 -15.13 8.58 24.79
C THR A 536 -14.53 9.96 25.04
N GLY A 537 -13.91 10.58 24.04
CA GLY A 537 -13.27 11.90 24.12
C GLY A 537 -11.77 11.87 24.41
N GLY A 538 -11.16 10.68 24.52
CA GLY A 538 -9.73 10.50 24.79
C GLY A 538 -9.40 9.14 25.41
N PHE A 539 -8.14 8.72 25.33
CA PHE A 539 -7.65 7.45 25.93
C PHE A 539 -7.61 7.47 27.47
N ASP A 540 -7.74 8.64 28.09
CA ASP A 540 -7.85 8.84 29.53
C ASP A 540 -9.31 8.91 30.03
N GLN A 541 -10.27 9.05 29.11
CA GLN A 541 -11.70 9.19 29.42
C GLN A 541 -12.41 7.84 29.37
N PHE A 542 -12.47 7.13 30.49
CA PHE A 542 -13.15 5.84 30.56
C PHE A 542 -14.66 6.00 30.77
N VAL A 543 -15.45 5.34 29.93
CA VAL A 543 -16.92 5.33 30.01
C VAL A 543 -17.42 3.89 30.02
N GLU A 544 -18.42 3.63 30.86
CA GLU A 544 -19.18 2.38 30.82
C GLU A 544 -20.41 2.56 29.91
N ARG A 545 -20.52 1.72 28.89
CA ARG A 545 -21.58 1.81 27.89
C ARG A 545 -22.21 0.43 27.64
N GLY A 546 -23.53 0.38 27.71
CA GLY A 546 -24.31 -0.79 27.30
C GLY A 546 -24.29 -0.94 25.78
N VAL A 547 -23.81 -2.07 25.30
CA VAL A 547 -23.57 -2.31 23.86
C VAL A 547 -24.49 -3.36 23.24
N GLY A 548 -25.27 -4.08 24.05
CA GLY A 548 -26.25 -5.03 23.55
C GLY A 548 -26.44 -6.21 24.48
N PHE A 549 -26.78 -7.36 23.90
CA PHE A 549 -27.02 -8.59 24.64
C PHE A 549 -26.25 -9.75 24.02
N LEU A 550 -25.64 -10.57 24.87
CA LEU A 550 -24.94 -11.80 24.50
C LEU A 550 -25.68 -12.98 25.14
N GLU A 551 -25.99 -13.99 24.34
CA GLU A 551 -26.62 -15.21 24.85
C GLU A 551 -25.57 -16.10 25.53
N LEU A 552 -25.87 -16.61 26.72
CA LEU A 552 -25.05 -17.59 27.46
C LEU A 552 -25.90 -18.80 27.87
N LYS A 553 -25.29 -19.99 27.91
CA LYS A 553 -25.89 -21.18 28.56
C LYS A 553 -25.57 -21.21 30.04
N LYS A 554 -26.40 -21.85 30.87
CA LYS A 554 -26.03 -22.14 32.26
C LYS A 554 -24.71 -22.95 32.31
N GLY A 555 -23.83 -22.60 33.22
CA GLY A 555 -22.53 -23.26 33.40
C GLY A 555 -21.39 -22.54 32.69
N SER A 556 -20.33 -23.28 32.38
CA SER A 556 -19.14 -22.72 31.73
C SER A 556 -19.42 -22.21 30.31
N ASN A 557 -19.02 -20.97 30.05
CA ASN A 557 -19.01 -20.33 28.74
C ASN A 557 -17.63 -19.72 28.48
N ARG A 558 -17.14 -19.88 27.26
CA ARG A 558 -16.00 -19.14 26.72
C ARG A 558 -16.47 -17.79 26.18
N ILE A 559 -15.67 -16.74 26.38
CA ILE A 559 -15.92 -15.40 25.87
C ILE A 559 -14.66 -14.90 25.15
N LEU A 560 -14.77 -14.56 23.86
CA LEU A 560 -13.67 -14.03 23.05
C LEU A 560 -14.02 -12.63 22.55
N MET A 561 -13.15 -11.66 22.77
CA MET A 561 -13.24 -10.33 22.19
C MET A 561 -12.10 -10.10 21.20
N ARG A 562 -12.43 -9.52 20.05
CA ARG A 562 -11.49 -9.20 18.96
C ARG A 562 -11.99 -8.06 18.08
N ALA A 563 -11.11 -7.54 17.24
CA ALA A 563 -11.50 -6.72 16.10
C ALA A 563 -12.38 -7.52 15.12
N ASP A 564 -13.32 -6.85 14.47
CA ASP A 564 -14.17 -7.43 13.41
C ASP A 564 -13.95 -6.70 12.09
N GLY A 565 -12.78 -6.89 11.50
CA GLY A 565 -12.34 -6.21 10.29
C GLY A 565 -10.98 -5.55 10.47
N LYS A 566 -10.59 -4.78 9.45
CA LYS A 566 -9.34 -4.01 9.45
C LYS A 566 -9.38 -2.93 10.53
N LEU A 567 -8.27 -2.74 11.25
CA LEU A 567 -8.14 -1.66 12.24
C LEU A 567 -7.56 -0.39 11.59
N ASP A 568 -8.14 0.76 11.94
CA ASP A 568 -7.55 2.08 11.73
C ASP A 568 -7.06 2.61 13.09
N GLY A 569 -5.76 2.46 13.35
CA GLY A 569 -5.17 2.78 14.65
C GLY A 569 -5.42 1.71 15.73
N GLU A 570 -5.92 2.13 16.89
CA GLU A 570 -6.19 1.23 18.02
C GLU A 570 -7.67 0.88 18.14
N LEU A 571 -8.00 -0.34 18.60
CA LEU A 571 -9.39 -0.74 18.81
C LEU A 571 -10.03 0.00 20.00
N ILE A 572 -9.56 -0.24 21.23
CA ILE A 572 -9.99 0.40 22.49
C ILE A 572 -8.95 0.17 23.59
N ASP A 573 -8.93 1.00 24.63
CA ASP A 573 -8.36 0.62 25.93
C ASP A 573 -9.47 0.03 26.81
N LEU A 574 -9.43 -1.28 27.07
CA LEU A 574 -10.52 -2.00 27.75
C LEU A 574 -10.18 -2.33 29.20
N ARG A 575 -11.01 -1.89 30.16
CA ARG A 575 -10.88 -2.28 31.58
C ARG A 575 -11.69 -3.52 31.93
N THR A 576 -12.98 -3.49 31.62
CA THR A 576 -13.91 -4.55 32.05
C THR A 576 -15.06 -4.75 31.06
N ILE A 577 -15.50 -6.00 30.91
CA ILE A 577 -16.80 -6.35 30.31
C ILE A 577 -17.71 -6.86 31.43
N ARG A 578 -18.90 -6.27 31.58
CA ARG A 578 -19.91 -6.77 32.52
C ARG A 578 -21.04 -7.47 31.78
N LEU A 579 -21.40 -8.65 32.26
CA LEU A 579 -22.54 -9.42 31.76
C LEU A 579 -23.60 -9.54 32.86
N GLN A 580 -24.80 -9.00 32.61
CA GLN A 580 -25.92 -9.06 33.54
C GLN A 580 -27.12 -9.80 32.94
N LEU A 581 -27.58 -10.88 33.58
CA LEU A 581 -28.75 -11.62 33.12
C LEU A 581 -29.99 -10.71 33.08
N ARG A 582 -30.64 -10.62 31.92
CA ARG A 582 -31.90 -9.90 31.76
C ARG A 582 -33.03 -10.65 32.49
N ARG A 583 -33.53 -10.08 33.58
CA ARG A 583 -34.77 -10.57 34.21
C ARG A 583 -35.96 -9.98 33.45
N TYR A 584 -36.78 -10.81 32.82
CA TYR A 584 -38.05 -10.35 32.26
C TYR A 584 -38.94 -9.83 33.40
N ARG A 585 -39.26 -8.54 33.38
CA ARG A 585 -40.35 -7.98 34.19
C ARG A 585 -41.64 -8.25 33.41
N THR A 586 -42.46 -9.19 33.87
CA THR A 586 -43.86 -9.29 33.44
C THR A 586 -44.59 -8.03 33.91
N VAL A 587 -44.90 -7.12 32.98
CA VAL A 587 -45.79 -5.99 33.28
C VAL A 587 -47.22 -6.53 33.26
N PRO A 588 -48.03 -6.39 34.32
CA PRO A 588 -49.42 -6.81 34.29
C PRO A 588 -50.17 -5.98 33.24
N ARG A 589 -50.89 -6.66 32.34
CA ARG A 589 -51.77 -6.01 31.35
C ARG A 589 -52.86 -5.24 32.12
N LYS A 590 -52.91 -3.92 31.97
CA LYS A 590 -54.00 -3.09 32.50
C LYS A 590 -55.33 -3.58 31.89
N PRO A 591 -56.41 -3.77 32.66
CA PRO A 591 -57.69 -4.16 32.09
C PRO A 591 -58.19 -3.04 31.17
N ALA A 592 -58.70 -3.42 30.01
CA ALA A 592 -59.35 -2.50 29.08
C ALA A 592 -60.60 -1.93 29.76
N GLY A 593 -60.60 -0.60 29.98
CA GLY A 593 -61.73 0.11 30.55
C GLY A 593 -62.87 0.24 29.55
N SER A 594 -64.07 0.03 30.09
CA SER A 594 -65.41 0.35 29.57
C SER A 594 -65.61 1.81 29.21
#